data_AF-A0A3D2TJ04-F1
#
_entry.id   AF-A0A3D2TJ04-F1
#
_cell.length_a   1.000
_cell.length_b   1.000
_cell.length_c   1.000
_cell.angle_alpha   90.00
_cell.angle_beta   90.00
_cell.angle_gamma   90.00
#
_symmetry.space_group_name_H-M   'P 1'
#
loop_
_entity.id
_entity.type
_entity.pdbx_description
1 polymer ?
#
loop_
_entity_poly.entity_id
_entity_poly.type
_entity_poly.pdbx_seq_one_letter_code
_entity_poly.pdbx_strand_id
1 'polypeptide(L)'
;MAEYNYQLKFVIDRVDDLQEVDQFLADFPTVDPRRVLLMPQGRHEEELDARSSWIEAHCDERGWSFCPRKQIEWFGSVRGT
;
A
#
# COMPACT_ATOMS: atom_id res chain seq x y z
N MET A 1 14.59 -12.95 5.93
CA MET A 1 13.20 -12.80 5.41
C MET A 1 12.80 -13.95 4.48
N ALA A 2 13.69 -14.52 3.65
CA ALA A 2 13.36 -15.59 2.70
C ALA A 2 12.80 -16.90 3.31
N GLU A 3 12.97 -17.12 4.62
CA GLU A 3 12.57 -18.35 5.30
C GLU A 3 11.08 -18.42 5.66
N TYR A 4 10.38 -17.27 5.66
CA TYR A 4 8.96 -17.19 6.06
C TYR A 4 8.08 -16.59 4.96
N ASN A 5 6.79 -16.91 5.01
CA ASN A 5 5.79 -16.20 4.22
C ASN A 5 5.48 -14.87 4.91
N TYR A 6 5.62 -13.75 4.20
CA TYR A 6 5.43 -12.40 4.73
C TYR A 6 4.99 -11.45 3.62
N GLN A 7 4.43 -10.31 4.05
CA GLN A 7 4.09 -9.16 3.22
C GLN A 7 4.54 -7.90 3.95
N LEU A 8 5.11 -6.95 3.21
CA LEU A 8 5.42 -5.62 3.71
C LEU A 8 4.35 -4.68 3.22
N LYS A 9 3.51 -4.19 4.13
CA LYS A 9 2.37 -3.34 3.78
C LYS A 9 2.58 -1.93 4.29
N PHE A 10 2.58 -0.97 3.39
CA PHE A 10 2.76 0.44 3.67
C PHE A 10 1.44 1.19 3.48
N VAL A 11 1.15 2.12 4.38
CA VAL A 11 -0.01 3.00 4.29
C VAL A 11 0.48 4.34 3.74
N ILE A 12 -0.09 4.77 2.62
CA ILE A 12 0.39 5.88 1.80
C ILE A 12 -0.64 7.01 1.80
N ASP A 13 -0.23 8.21 2.21
CA ASP A 13 -1.07 9.41 2.23
C ASP A 13 -0.78 10.33 1.04
N ARG A 14 0.50 10.47 0.69
CA ARG A 14 1.02 11.40 -0.31
C ARG A 14 2.11 10.77 -1.16
N VAL A 15 2.40 11.38 -2.30
CA VAL A 15 3.40 10.88 -3.27
C VAL A 15 4.79 10.77 -2.63
N ASP A 16 5.17 11.70 -1.75
CA ASP A 16 6.47 11.69 -1.06
C ASP A 16 6.69 10.43 -0.21
N ASP A 17 5.63 9.80 0.29
CA ASP A 17 5.74 8.58 1.10
C ASP A 17 6.29 7.42 0.26
N LEU A 18 6.13 7.45 -1.07
CA LEU A 18 6.72 6.45 -1.97
C LEU A 18 8.24 6.47 -1.93
N GLN A 19 8.84 7.66 -1.78
CA GLN A 19 10.28 7.79 -1.64
C GLN A 19 10.75 7.18 -0.32
N GLU A 20 9.98 7.33 0.76
CA GLU A 20 10.29 6.70 2.04
C GLU A 20 10.20 5.17 1.94
N VAL A 21 9.23 4.64 1.20
CA VAL A 21 9.13 3.19 0.92
C VAL A 21 10.35 2.69 0.14
N ASP A 22 10.75 3.40 -0.93
CA ASP A 22 11.93 3.04 -1.72
C ASP A 22 13.21 3.04 -0.86
N GLN A 23 13.37 4.05 0.00
CA GLN A 23 14.51 4.14 0.94
C GLN A 23 14.50 2.99 1.96
N PHE A 24 13.34 2.67 2.52
CA PHE A 24 13.20 1.54 3.45
C PHE A 24 13.52 0.21 2.78
N LEU A 25 13.03 -0.01 1.55
CA LEU A 25 13.26 -1.25 0.81
C LEU A 25 14.72 -1.43 0.37
N ALA A 26 15.49 -0.34 0.25
CA ALA A 26 16.92 -0.41 -0.04
C ALA A 26 17.71 -1.20 1.03
N ASP A 27 17.25 -1.19 2.28
CA ASP A 27 17.84 -1.97 3.37
C ASP A 27 17.49 -3.48 3.27
N PHE A 28 16.53 -3.86 2.43
CA PHE A 28 16.05 -5.23 2.25
C PHE A 28 16.07 -5.68 0.78
N PRO A 29 17.25 -5.75 0.12
CA PRO A 29 17.36 -6.01 -1.32
C PRO A 29 16.89 -7.41 -1.77
N THR A 30 16.58 -8.31 -0.83
CA THR A 30 16.09 -9.67 -1.10
C THR A 30 14.56 -9.79 -1.04
N VAL A 31 13.86 -8.70 -0.74
CA VAL A 31 12.40 -8.66 -0.75
C VAL A 31 11.91 -8.75 -2.19
N ASP A 32 11.03 -9.70 -2.45
CA ASP A 32 10.30 -9.78 -3.72
C ASP A 32 9.35 -8.56 -3.82
N PRO A 33 9.44 -7.73 -4.89
CA PRO A 33 8.54 -6.59 -5.09
C PRO A 33 7.06 -6.95 -4.98
N ARG A 34 6.67 -8.17 -5.37
CA ARG A 34 5.28 -8.64 -5.29
C ARG A 34 4.76 -8.75 -3.86
N ARG A 35 5.66 -8.83 -2.87
CA ARG A 35 5.34 -8.87 -1.44
C ARG A 35 5.26 -7.48 -0.80
N VAL A 36 5.55 -6.43 -1.56
CA VAL A 36 5.36 -5.04 -1.15
C VAL A 36 3.94 -4.63 -1.52
N LEU A 37 3.15 -4.26 -0.52
CA LEU A 37 1.76 -3.85 -0.68
C LEU A 37 1.62 -2.37 -0.34
N LEU A 38 1.03 -1.59 -1.23
CA LEU A 38 0.65 -0.21 -0.94
C LEU A 38 -0.84 -0.09 -0.66
N MET A 39 -1.19 0.56 0.44
CA MET A 39 -2.57 0.81 0.83
C MET A 39 -2.81 2.32 0.94
N PRO A 40 -3.88 2.87 0.34
CA PRO A 40 -4.23 4.27 0.50
C PRO A 40 -4.63 4.58 1.95
N GLN A 41 -4.16 5.71 2.46
CA GLN A 41 -4.64 6.30 3.71
C GLN A 41 -5.98 7.01 3.46
N GLY A 42 -6.95 6.81 4.35
CA GLY A 42 -8.23 7.48 4.27
C GLY A 42 -9.23 6.90 5.25
N ARG A 43 -10.31 7.66 5.51
CA ARG A 43 -11.48 7.22 6.27
C ARG A 43 -12.74 7.20 5.42
N HIS A 44 -12.77 7.95 4.34
CA HIS A 44 -13.90 8.03 3.42
C HIS A 44 -13.53 7.43 2.05
N GLU A 45 -14.52 6.88 1.35
CA GLU A 45 -14.33 6.27 0.04
C GLU A 45 -13.73 7.25 -0.97
N GLU A 46 -14.23 8.49 -1.01
CA GLU A 46 -13.71 9.55 -1.88
C GLU A 46 -12.21 9.82 -1.70
N GLU A 47 -11.74 9.79 -0.44
CA GLU A 47 -10.33 9.97 -0.11
C GLU A 47 -9.47 8.79 -0.58
N LEU A 48 -10.02 7.58 -0.47
CA LEU A 48 -9.36 6.35 -0.87
C LEU A 48 -9.31 6.26 -2.40
N ASP A 49 -10.38 6.57 -3.11
CA ASP A 49 -10.44 6.53 -4.58
C ASP A 49 -9.49 7.54 -5.22
N ALA A 50 -9.48 8.77 -4.68
CA ALA A 50 -8.56 9.81 -5.13
C ALA A 50 -7.09 9.39 -5.00
N ARG A 51 -6.76 8.61 -3.96
CA ARG A 51 -5.40 8.09 -3.73
C ARG A 51 -5.10 6.82 -4.51
N SER A 52 -6.05 5.90 -4.58
CA SER A 52 -5.92 4.61 -5.27
C SER A 52 -5.51 4.82 -6.73
N SER A 53 -6.11 5.81 -7.39
CA SER A 53 -5.86 6.13 -8.79
C SER A 53 -4.38 6.36 -9.12
N TRP A 54 -3.63 7.06 -8.26
CA TRP A 54 -2.19 7.31 -8.49
C TRP A 54 -1.29 6.27 -7.82
N ILE A 55 -1.72 5.65 -6.72
CA ILE A 55 -0.96 4.57 -6.06
C ILE A 55 -0.90 3.33 -6.97
N GLU A 56 -2.00 2.96 -7.62
CA GLU A 56 -2.04 1.82 -8.54
C GLU A 56 -1.01 1.97 -9.68
N ALA A 57 -0.95 3.16 -10.30
CA ALA A 57 0.04 3.45 -11.33
C ALA A 57 1.48 3.24 -10.84
N HIS A 58 1.80 3.69 -9.61
CA HIS A 58 3.14 3.51 -9.05
C HIS A 58 3.44 2.08 -8.61
N CYS A 59 2.42 1.31 -8.21
CA CYS A 59 2.56 -0.12 -7.99
C CYS A 59 2.95 -0.84 -9.27
N ASP A 60 2.25 -0.56 -10.37
CA ASP A 60 2.51 -1.16 -11.68
C ASP A 60 3.92 -0.85 -12.19
N GLU A 61 4.38 0.41 -12.03
CA GLU A 61 5.74 0.84 -12.40
C GLU A 61 6.85 0.07 -11.66
N ARG A 62 6.62 -0.28 -10.39
CA ARG A 62 7.64 -0.88 -9.50
C ARG A 62 7.48 -2.40 -9.32
N GLY A 63 6.40 -2.98 -9.84
CA GLY A 63 6.04 -4.38 -9.61
C GLY A 63 5.57 -4.65 -8.17
N TRP A 64 5.08 -3.62 -7.48
CA TRP A 64 4.43 -3.73 -6.17
C TRP A 64 2.96 -4.10 -6.33
N SER A 65 2.34 -4.51 -5.22
CA SER A 65 0.93 -4.88 -5.17
C SER A 65 0.07 -3.76 -4.58
N PHE A 66 -1.02 -3.39 -5.25
CA PHE A 66 -2.02 -2.51 -4.66
C PHE A 66 -2.93 -3.26 -3.67
N CYS A 67 -3.21 -2.66 -2.52
CA CYS A 67 -4.02 -3.23 -1.45
C CYS A 67 -5.13 -2.24 -1.03
N PRO A 68 -6.35 -2.37 -1.60
CA PRO A 68 -7.45 -1.46 -1.27
C PRO A 68 -7.92 -1.64 0.18
N ARG A 69 -8.48 -0.58 0.76
CA ARG A 69 -9.03 -0.61 2.12
C ARG A 69 -10.48 -1.11 2.15
N LYS A 70 -10.65 -2.40 1.82
CA LYS A 70 -11.96 -3.07 1.68
C LYS A 70 -12.89 -2.93 2.88
N GLN A 71 -12.36 -2.81 4.11
CA GLN A 71 -13.18 -2.58 5.30
C GLN A 71 -14.00 -1.28 5.18
N ILE A 72 -13.42 -0.20 4.65
CA ILE A 72 -14.14 1.06 4.48
C ILE A 72 -15.10 0.98 3.30
N GLU A 73 -14.69 0.36 2.19
CA GLU A 73 -15.55 0.13 1.02
C GLU A 73 -16.82 -0.66 1.39
N TRP A 74 -16.69 -1.70 2.21
CA TRP A 74 -17.83 -2.58 2.54
C TRP A 74 -18.66 -2.11 3.72
N PHE A 75 -18.04 -1.50 4.72
CA PHE A 75 -18.69 -1.22 6.00
C PHE A 75 -18.65 0.25 6.42
N GLY A 76 -17.91 1.09 5.69
CA GLY A 76 -17.61 2.46 6.08
C GLY A 76 -16.58 2.55 7.21
N SER A 77 -16.26 3.77 7.63
CA SER A 77 -15.32 4.01 8.75
C SER A 77 -15.99 3.86 10.12
N VAL A 78 -16.50 2.66 10.39
CA VAL A 78 -17.08 2.27 11.68
C VAL A 78 -16.20 1.27 12.41
N ARG A 79 -16.31 1.20 13.73
CA ARG A 79 -15.53 0.26 14.56
C ARG A 79 -16.24 -1.09 14.64
N GLY A 80 -15.48 -2.18 14.61
CA GLY A 80 -16.00 -3.54 14.86
C GLY A 80 -16.59 -4.25 13.65
N THR A 81 -16.15 -3.89 12.44
CA THR A 81 -16.56 -4.46 11.15
C THR A 81 -15.39 -5.05 10.40
#